data_AF-A0A3E2TIC5-F1
#
_entry.id   AF-A0A3E2TIC5-F1
#
_cell.length_a   1.000
_cell.length_b   1.000
_cell.length_c   1.000
_cell.angle_alpha   90.00
_cell.angle_beta   90.00
_cell.angle_gamma   90.00
#
_symmetry.space_group_name_H-M   'P 1'
#
loop_
_entity.id
_entity.type
_entity.pdbx_description
1 polymer ?
#
loop_
_entity_poly.entity_id
_entity_poly.type
_entity_poly.pdbx_seq_one_letter_code
_entity_poly.pdbx_strand_id
1 'polypeptide(L)' 'MKAKILTNDPSLIVMFRLGSIEGSLVNNPEEMDEEFRASIKDENLAVLILTTTTKSWIEKEVRAHRESESIPLIVVIDG' A
#
# COMPACT_ATOMS: atom_id res chain seq x y z
N MET A 1 0.07 -11.17 12.01
CA MET A 1 -0.02 -9.77 11.56
C MET A 1 1.13 -9.49 10.61
N LYS A 2 0.84 -8.99 9.41
CA LYS A 2 1.81 -8.78 8.33
C LYS A 2 1.85 -7.33 7.85
N ALA A 3 2.87 -7.00 7.05
CA ALA A 3 3.00 -5.72 6.36
C ALA A 3 3.06 -5.96 4.84
N LYS A 4 2.57 -5.00 4.05
CA LYS A 4 2.58 -5.04 2.59
C LYS A 4 2.98 -3.67 2.03
N ILE A 5 3.75 -3.63 0.95
CA ILE A 5 4.02 -2.43 0.15
C ILE A 5 3.27 -2.48 -1.19
N LEU A 6 2.67 -1.36 -1.57
CA LEU A 6 2.20 -1.09 -2.93
C LEU A 6 3.08 0.02 -3.51
N THR A 7 3.80 -0.29 -4.59
CA THR A 7 4.76 0.63 -5.19
C THR A 7 4.78 0.45 -6.71
N ASN A 8 5.12 1.51 -7.43
CA ASN A 8 5.44 1.45 -8.86
C ASN A 8 6.96 1.41 -9.12
N ASP A 9 7.78 1.36 -8.07
CA ASP A 9 9.25 1.27 -8.16
C ASP A 9 9.72 -0.20 -8.07
N PRO A 10 10.29 -0.76 -9.15
CA PRO A 10 10.84 -2.12 -9.18
C PRO A 10 12.00 -2.36 -8.20
N SER A 11 12.74 -1.32 -7.81
CA SER A 11 13.85 -1.43 -6.87
C SER A 11 13.33 -1.56 -5.44
N LEU A 12 12.35 -0.75 -5.06
CA LEU A 12 11.74 -0.79 -3.73
C LEU A 12 11.08 -2.15 -3.47
N ILE A 13 10.33 -2.67 -4.42
CA ILE A 13 9.68 -3.98 -4.23
C ILE A 13 10.70 -5.11 -3.96
N VAL A 14 11.88 -5.07 -4.59
CA VAL A 14 12.96 -6.03 -4.31
C VAL A 14 13.49 -5.84 -2.90
N MET A 15 13.78 -4.60 -2.48
CA MET A 15 14.28 -4.31 -1.12
C MET A 15 13.32 -4.79 -0.03
N PHE A 16 12.02 -4.52 -0.18
CA PHE A 16 11.02 -4.94 0.80
C PHE A 16 10.85 -6.47 0.85
N ARG A 17 10.88 -7.15 -0.31
CA ARG A 17 10.81 -8.61 -0.37
C ARG A 17 12.02 -9.27 0.31
N LEU A 18 13.23 -8.71 0.17
CA LEU A 18 14.41 -9.18 0.90
C LEU A 18 14.23 -9.06 2.42
N GLY A 19 13.51 -8.03 2.87
CA GLY A 19 13.08 -7.86 4.26
C GLY A 19 11.91 -8.75 4.69
N SER A 20 11.48 -9.72 3.86
CA SER A 20 10.30 -10.56 4.10
C SER A 20 8.98 -9.77 4.25
N ILE A 21 8.90 -8.60 3.61
CA ILE A 21 7.68 -7.81 3.52
C ILE A 21 7.00 -8.12 2.19
N GLU A 22 5.70 -8.38 2.22
CA GLU A 22 4.89 -8.62 1.03
C GLU A 22 4.90 -7.37 0.14
N GLY A 23 4.95 -7.52 -1.18
CA GLY A 23 4.99 -6.38 -2.08
C GLY A 23 4.29 -6.65 -3.41
N SER A 24 3.44 -5.71 -3.81
CA SER A 24 2.82 -5.67 -5.14
C SER A 24 3.40 -4.50 -5.94
N LEU A 25 3.79 -4.77 -7.19
CA LEU A 25 4.16 -3.75 -8.15
C LEU A 25 2.88 -3.33 -8.87
N VAL A 26 2.52 -2.05 -8.78
CA VAL A 26 1.32 -1.48 -9.39
C VAL A 26 1.74 -0.43 -10.40
N ASN A 27 1.22 -0.50 -11.62
CA ASN A 27 1.73 0.30 -12.74
C ASN A 27 0.78 1.43 -13.15
N ASN A 28 -0.46 1.40 -12.67
CA ASN A 28 -1.49 2.37 -13.02
C ASN A 28 -2.50 2.58 -11.88
N PRO A 29 -3.34 3.63 -11.95
CA PRO A 29 -4.33 3.93 -10.92
C PRO A 29 -5.39 2.83 -10.70
N GLU A 30 -5.76 2.08 -11.74
CA GLU A 30 -6.78 1.03 -11.64
C GLU A 30 -6.25 -0.15 -10.81
N GLU A 31 -5.05 -0.66 -11.16
CA GLU A 31 -4.34 -1.69 -10.38
C GLU A 31 -4.14 -1.24 -8.92
N MET A 32 -3.86 0.05 -8.71
CA MET A 32 -3.66 0.61 -7.38
C MET A 32 -4.93 0.62 -6.53
N ASP A 33 -6.07 1.03 -7.10
CA ASP A 33 -7.36 1.02 -6.39
C ASP A 33 -7.78 -0.42 -6.04
N GLU A 34 -7.63 -1.35 -6.98
CA GLU A 34 -7.94 -2.77 -6.76
C GLU A 34 -7.11 -3.35 -5.61
N GLU A 35 -5.78 -3.17 -5.65
CA GLU A 35 -4.89 -3.70 -4.63
C GLU A 35 -5.04 -3.00 -3.28
N PHE A 36 -5.32 -1.69 -3.28
CA PHE A 36 -5.62 -0.97 -2.05
C PHE A 36 -6.88 -1.53 -1.37
N ARG A 37 -7.97 -1.69 -2.12
CA ARG A 37 -9.23 -2.23 -1.61
C ARG A 37 -9.10 -3.67 -1.12
N ALA A 38 -8.31 -4.49 -1.80
CA ALA A 38 -8.00 -5.84 -1.34
C ALA A 38 -7.21 -5.80 -0.03
N SER A 39 -6.21 -4.92 0.06
CA SER A 39 -5.33 -4.79 1.23
C SER A 39 -6.07 -4.29 2.47
N ILE A 40 -6.94 -3.28 2.35
CA ILE A 40 -7.70 -2.78 3.51
C ILE A 40 -8.78 -3.73 4.02
N LYS A 41 -9.14 -4.76 3.25
CA LYS A 41 -10.06 -5.83 3.67
C LYS A 41 -9.35 -7.01 4.34
N ASP A 42 -8.02 -7.05 4.30
CA ASP A 42 -7.24 -8.11 4.93
C ASP A 42 -7.08 -7.84 6.43
N GLU A 43 -7.86 -8.55 7.25
CA GLU A 43 -7.83 -8.44 8.72
C GLU A 43 -6.46 -8.80 9.34
N ASN A 44 -5.59 -9.49 8.60
CA ASN A 44 -4.25 -9.84 9.07
C ASN A 44 -3.19 -8.79 8.71
N LEU A 45 -3.53 -7.81 7.89
CA LEU A 45 -2.65 -6.73 7.48
C LEU A 45 -2.64 -5.64 8.56
N ALA A 46 -1.47 -5.44 9.18
CA ALA A 46 -1.30 -4.42 10.21
C ALA A 46 -0.83 -3.08 9.61
N VAL A 47 0.03 -3.15 8.59
CA VAL A 47 0.65 -1.97 7.96
C VAL A 47 0.59 -2.10 6.44
N LEU A 48 0.07 -1.06 5.79
CA LEU A 48 0.09 -0.89 4.35
C LEU A 48 1.01 0.29 4.00
N ILE A 49 2.06 0.01 3.25
CA ILE A 49 3.07 0.98 2.85
C ILE A 49 2.79 1.41 1.41
N LEU A 50 2.72 2.71 1.18
CA LEU A 50 2.54 3.32 -0.14
C LEU A 50 3.74 4.22 -0.46
N THR A 51 4.08 4.34 -1.73
CA THR A 51 4.95 5.43 -2.18
C THR A 51 4.15 6.71 -2.37
N THR A 52 4.80 7.88 -2.35
CA THR A 52 4.14 9.16 -2.67
C THR A 52 3.47 9.12 -4.04
N THR A 53 4.11 8.46 -5.02
CA THR A 53 3.58 8.27 -6.38
C THR A 53 2.29 7.45 -6.36
N THR A 54 2.29 6.25 -5.78
CA THR A 54 1.10 5.38 -5.74
C THR A 54 -0.02 5.94 -4.86
N LYS A 55 0.31 6.61 -3.75
CA LYS A 55 -0.67 7.33 -2.92
C LYS A 55 -1.38 8.45 -3.70
N SER A 56 -0.69 9.11 -4.63
CA SER A 56 -1.28 10.21 -5.41
C SER A 56 -2.42 9.74 -6.32
N TRP A 57 -2.43 8.47 -6.71
CA TRP A 57 -3.47 7.89 -7.56
C TRP A 57 -4.78 7.61 -6.81
N ILE A 58 -4.70 7.40 -5.49
CA ILE A 58 -5.82 6.99 -4.64
C ILE A 58 -5.97 7.89 -3.40
N GLU A 59 -5.70 9.18 -3.55
CA GLU A 59 -5.62 10.12 -2.43
C GLU A 59 -6.93 10.22 -1.65
N LYS A 60 -8.08 10.12 -2.33
CA LYS A 60 -9.40 10.21 -1.70
C LYS A 60 -9.68 8.98 -0.85
N GLU A 61 -9.33 7.82 -1.36
CA GLU A 61 -9.53 6.51 -0.75
C GLU A 61 -8.66 6.36 0.50
N VAL A 62 -7.38 6.76 0.41
CA VAL A 62 -6.46 6.79 1.57
C VAL A 62 -6.98 7.73 2.65
N ARG A 63 -7.50 8.90 2.28
CA ARG A 63 -8.07 9.85 3.24
C ARG A 63 -9.31 9.27 3.93
N ALA A 64 -10.25 8.72 3.16
CA ALA A 64 -11.46 8.11 3.70
C ALA A 64 -11.15 6.95 4.65
N HIS A 65 -10.14 6.12 4.33
CA HIS A 65 -9.69 5.04 5.20
C HIS A 65 -9.13 5.57 6.53
N ARG A 66 -8.26 6.59 6.48
CA ARG A 66 -7.67 7.21 7.69
C ARG A 66 -8.72 7.83 8.62
N GLU A 67 -9.76 8.43 8.06
CA GLU A 67 -10.86 9.01 8.84
C GLU A 67 -11.70 7.94 9.57
N SER A 68 -11.66 6.69 9.12
CA SER A 68 -12.39 5.57 9.74
C SER A 68 -11.66 4.89 10.91
N GLU A 69 -10.43 5.32 11.25
CA GLU A 69 -9.56 4.73 12.28
C GLU A 69 -9.40 3.19 12.16
N SER A 70 -9.55 2.66 10.95
CA SER A 70 -9.53 1.21 10.69
C SER A 70 -8.13 0.70 10.34
N ILE A 71 -7.89 -0.59 10.62
CA ILE A 71 -6.71 -1.32 10.14
C ILE A 71 -6.83 -1.57 8.62
N PRO A 72 -5.71 -1.58 7.87
CA PRO A 72 -4.32 -1.41 8.29
C PRO A 72 -3.90 0.06 8.50
N LEU A 73 -2.82 0.28 9.26
CA LEU A 73 -2.14 1.57 9.32
C LEU A 73 -1.49 1.90 7.96
N ILE A 74 -1.84 3.05 7.39
CA ILE A 74 -1.27 3.50 6.11
C ILE A 74 -0.03 4.37 6.36
N VAL A 75 1.13 3.87 5.95
CA VAL A 75 2.43 4.57 5.96
C VAL A 75 2.75 5.01 4.53
N VAL A 76 3.20 6.26 4.37
CA VAL A 76 3.65 6.77 3.07
C VAL A 76 5.14 7.06 3.15
N ILE A 77 5.91 6.54 2.20
CA ILE A 77 7.34 6.77 2.05
C ILE A 77 7.64 7.48 0.73
N ASP A 78 8.79 8.14 0.64
CA ASP A 78 9.30 8.62 -0.64
C ASP A 78 9.74 7.43 -1.51
N GLY A 79 9.29 7.43 -2.76
CA GLY A 79 9.51 6.37 -3.74
C GLY A 79 8.87 6.66 -5.09
#